data_AF-A0A392N6I3-F1
#
_entry.id   AF-A0A392N6I3-F1
#
_cell.length_a   1.000
_cell.length_b   1.000
_cell.length_c   1.000
_cell.angle_alpha   90.00
_cell.angle_beta   90.00
_cell.angle_gamma   90.00
#
_symmetry.space_group_name_H-M   'P 1'
#
loop_
_entity.id
_entity.type
_entity.pdbx_description
1 polymer ?
#
loop_
_entity_poly.entity_id
_entity_poly.type
_entity_poly.pdbx_seq_one_letter_code
_entity_poly.pdbx_strand_id
1 'polypeptide(L)'
;MPREKSAVSVSFLSIWLKAAIYLETTVACRFDLERRIAMQLGQAVLDDLLIPSFSSDTSFDVDTVQRIMMNYLESDMENHSVYNADDEYYSSPQRDVFRVGKLLESYLAEIATDRNLSVEKFISLAELMPQKSRTTEDGMYRAIDIYLKAHPFLSDTDRKKVCSMMDFQKLSREARAHAAQNNRLPAQHVAQLMYYEQQRLRDNMDGTGSVGSESPSTPDKRNVYSSELYPASNELNMVLVVH
;
A
#
# COMPACT_ATOMS: atom_id res chain seq x y z
N MET A 1 -15.10 1.72 -32.02
CA MET A 1 -15.20 0.65 -31.01
C MET A 1 -16.33 0.97 -30.03
N PRO A 2 -17.05 -0.06 -29.52
CA PRO A 2 -18.13 0.10 -28.53
C PRO A 2 -17.70 0.97 -27.33
N ARG A 3 -18.61 1.77 -26.78
CA ARG A 3 -18.31 2.72 -25.68
C ARG A 3 -18.67 2.20 -24.29
N GLU A 4 -19.25 1.02 -24.21
CA GLU A 4 -19.71 0.41 -22.96
C GLU A 4 -18.53 -0.14 -22.13
N LYS A 5 -18.56 0.06 -20.81
CA LYS A 5 -17.62 -0.57 -19.87
C LYS A 5 -17.67 -2.09 -20.05
N SER A 6 -16.52 -2.76 -20.06
CA SER A 6 -16.40 -4.23 -20.14
C SER A 6 -16.84 -4.90 -21.44
N ALA A 7 -17.15 -4.15 -22.51
CA ALA A 7 -17.41 -4.75 -23.83
C ALA A 7 -16.16 -5.42 -24.45
N VAL A 8 -14.97 -5.05 -23.96
CA VAL A 8 -13.66 -5.47 -24.47
C VAL A 8 -12.68 -5.63 -23.30
N SER A 9 -11.96 -6.75 -23.25
CA SER A 9 -10.95 -7.01 -22.20
C SER A 9 -9.80 -5.97 -22.20
N VAL A 10 -9.18 -5.75 -21.04
CA VAL A 10 -8.01 -4.86 -20.93
C VAL A 10 -6.86 -5.34 -21.81
N SER A 11 -6.59 -6.65 -21.86
CA SER A 11 -5.53 -7.21 -22.69
C SER A 11 -5.72 -6.93 -24.18
N PHE A 12 -6.95 -7.00 -24.67
CA PHE A 12 -7.23 -6.59 -26.05
C PHE A 12 -6.96 -5.09 -26.25
N LEU A 13 -7.44 -4.21 -25.37
CA LEU A 13 -7.15 -2.78 -25.46
C LEU A 13 -5.65 -2.48 -25.41
N SER A 14 -4.90 -3.21 -24.57
CA SER A 14 -3.44 -3.11 -24.49
C SER A 14 -2.76 -3.48 -25.81
N ILE A 15 -3.20 -4.57 -26.47
CA ILE A 15 -2.70 -4.94 -27.81
C ILE A 15 -2.96 -3.82 -28.81
N TRP A 16 -4.15 -3.22 -28.80
CA TRP A 16 -4.46 -2.08 -29.67
C TRP A 16 -3.64 -0.85 -29.35
N LEU A 17 -3.38 -0.56 -28.07
CA LEU A 17 -2.54 0.57 -27.67
C LEU A 17 -1.10 0.37 -28.15
N LYS A 18 -0.53 -0.83 -27.95
CA LYS A 18 0.81 -1.21 -28.44
C LYS A 18 0.90 -1.06 -29.96
N ALA A 19 -0.12 -1.55 -30.69
CA ALA A 19 -0.19 -1.39 -32.15
C ALA A 19 -0.36 0.09 -32.57
N ALA A 20 -1.18 0.86 -31.87
CA ALA A 20 -1.43 2.27 -32.15
C ALA A 20 -0.18 3.14 -31.91
N ILE A 21 0.64 2.79 -30.91
CA ILE A 21 1.95 3.41 -30.66
C ILE A 21 2.93 3.01 -31.76
N TYR A 22 3.04 1.72 -32.07
CA TYR A 22 3.95 1.21 -33.10
C TYR A 22 3.67 1.78 -34.49
N LEU A 23 2.39 1.95 -34.84
CA LEU A 23 1.94 2.51 -36.12
C LEU A 23 1.91 4.05 -36.11
N GLU A 24 2.37 4.70 -35.04
CA GLU A 24 2.38 6.17 -34.88
C GLU A 24 1.03 6.83 -35.20
N THR A 25 -0.05 6.21 -34.74
CA THR A 25 -1.40 6.74 -34.93
C THR A 25 -1.60 8.08 -34.18
N THR A 26 -2.72 8.75 -34.44
CA THR A 26 -2.99 10.06 -33.84
C THR A 26 -2.96 10.02 -32.30
N VAL A 27 -2.49 11.11 -31.69
CA VAL A 27 -2.45 11.25 -30.22
C VAL A 27 -3.83 11.01 -29.61
N ALA A 28 -4.89 11.52 -30.27
CA ALA A 28 -6.27 11.31 -29.85
C ALA A 28 -6.67 9.82 -29.81
N CYS A 29 -6.21 9.01 -30.79
CA CYS A 29 -6.47 7.57 -30.80
C CYS A 29 -5.80 6.87 -29.63
N ARG A 30 -4.54 7.21 -29.34
CA ARG A 30 -3.78 6.63 -28.21
C ARG A 30 -4.41 7.01 -26.86
N PHE A 31 -4.78 8.28 -26.69
CA PHE A 31 -5.41 8.76 -25.45
C PHE A 31 -6.80 8.14 -25.22
N ASP A 32 -7.60 7.90 -26.27
CA ASP A 32 -8.87 7.17 -26.13
C ASP A 32 -8.64 5.74 -25.63
N LEU A 33 -7.61 5.06 -26.12
CA LEU A 33 -7.23 3.71 -25.66
C LEU A 33 -6.72 3.73 -24.20
N GLU A 34 -5.84 4.68 -23.85
CA GLU A 34 -5.35 4.87 -22.48
C GLU A 34 -6.51 5.08 -21.50
N ARG A 35 -7.48 5.94 -21.85
CA ARG A 35 -8.66 6.21 -21.01
C ARG A 35 -9.55 4.98 -20.84
N ARG A 36 -9.77 4.19 -21.90
CA ARG A 36 -10.53 2.94 -21.82
C ARG A 36 -9.84 1.89 -20.95
N ILE A 37 -8.52 1.77 -21.03
CA ILE A 37 -7.74 0.89 -20.15
C ILE A 37 -7.90 1.34 -18.69
N ALA A 38 -7.76 2.64 -18.43
CA ALA A 38 -7.89 3.21 -17.09
C ALA A 38 -9.25 2.87 -16.44
N MET A 39 -10.36 2.92 -17.18
CA MET A 39 -11.71 2.64 -16.67
C MET A 39 -11.94 1.21 -16.16
N GLN A 40 -11.08 0.26 -16.52
CA GLN A 40 -11.16 -1.15 -16.14
C GLN A 40 -9.81 -1.68 -15.64
N LEU A 41 -8.94 -0.78 -15.15
CA LEU A 41 -7.58 -1.11 -14.74
C LEU A 41 -7.51 -2.16 -13.63
N GLY A 42 -8.53 -2.25 -12.77
CA GLY A 42 -8.63 -3.31 -11.75
C GLY A 42 -8.69 -4.73 -12.33
N GLN A 43 -9.00 -4.90 -13.61
CA GLN A 43 -9.02 -6.19 -14.31
C GLN A 43 -7.72 -6.50 -15.06
N ALA A 44 -6.80 -5.54 -15.16
CA ALA A 44 -5.58 -5.68 -15.92
C ALA A 44 -4.57 -6.60 -15.23
N VAL A 45 -3.70 -7.21 -16.03
CA VAL A 45 -2.51 -7.92 -15.57
C VAL A 45 -1.25 -7.14 -15.92
N LEU A 46 -0.10 -7.52 -15.33
CA LEU A 46 1.17 -6.81 -15.54
C LEU A 46 1.51 -6.66 -17.03
N ASP A 47 1.38 -7.73 -17.82
CA ASP A 47 1.68 -7.77 -19.26
C ASP A 47 0.87 -6.73 -20.08
N ASP A 48 -0.32 -6.36 -19.59
CA ASP A 48 -1.15 -5.34 -20.23
C ASP A 48 -0.50 -3.94 -20.14
N LEU A 49 0.33 -3.70 -19.12
CA LEU A 49 1.05 -2.44 -18.90
C LEU A 49 2.48 -2.44 -19.44
N LEU A 50 3.03 -3.60 -19.81
CA LEU A 50 4.36 -3.71 -20.43
C LEU A 50 4.31 -3.26 -21.90
N ILE A 51 4.23 -1.94 -22.08
CA ILE A 51 4.21 -1.25 -23.38
C ILE A 51 5.66 -0.97 -23.77
N PRO A 52 6.18 -1.55 -24.87
CA PRO A 52 7.56 -1.30 -25.29
C PRO A 52 7.79 0.19 -25.59
N SER A 53 8.93 0.73 -25.20
CA SER A 53 9.33 2.06 -25.67
C SER A 53 9.98 1.97 -27.05
N PHE A 54 9.72 2.97 -27.89
CA PHE A 54 10.30 3.09 -29.24
C PHE A 54 11.15 4.35 -29.42
N SER A 55 11.10 5.28 -28.45
CA SER A 55 11.72 6.61 -28.54
C SER A 55 12.66 6.95 -27.38
N SER A 56 12.74 6.10 -26.37
CA SER A 56 13.60 6.29 -25.20
C SER A 56 14.54 5.12 -25.00
N ASP A 57 15.62 5.35 -24.25
CA ASP A 57 16.56 4.30 -23.87
C ASP A 57 16.00 3.30 -22.85
N THR A 58 14.83 3.59 -22.25
CA THR A 58 14.11 2.63 -21.39
C THR A 58 13.42 1.54 -22.21
N SER A 59 13.30 0.35 -21.63
CA SER A 59 12.68 -0.85 -22.20
C SER A 59 11.17 -0.69 -22.37
N PHE A 60 10.53 0.08 -21.47
CA PHE A 60 9.10 0.31 -21.44
C PHE A 60 8.74 1.80 -21.50
N ASP A 61 7.59 2.10 -22.10
CA ASP A 61 6.99 3.43 -22.16
C ASP A 61 6.27 3.73 -20.83
N VAL A 62 7.06 4.24 -19.89
CA VAL A 62 6.62 4.67 -18.57
C VAL A 62 5.60 5.81 -18.63
N ASP A 63 5.73 6.72 -19.59
CA ASP A 63 4.91 7.91 -19.68
C ASP A 63 3.46 7.53 -20.05
N THR A 64 3.28 6.51 -20.88
CA THR A 64 1.96 5.95 -21.21
C THR A 64 1.28 5.34 -19.99
N VAL A 65 2.00 4.54 -19.18
CA VAL A 65 1.41 3.95 -17.96
C VAL A 65 1.11 5.03 -16.91
N GLN A 66 1.94 6.06 -16.81
CA GLN A 66 1.67 7.22 -15.95
C GLN A 66 0.34 7.90 -16.32
N ARG A 67 0.07 8.12 -17.61
CA ARG A 67 -1.21 8.69 -18.08
C ARG A 67 -2.40 7.78 -17.81
N ILE A 68 -2.25 6.47 -17.99
CA ILE A 68 -3.30 5.49 -17.65
C ILE A 68 -3.65 5.59 -16.16
N MET A 69 -2.64 5.64 -15.28
CA MET A 69 -2.83 5.77 -13.83
C MET A 69 -3.52 7.10 -13.46
N MET A 70 -3.10 8.22 -14.06
CA MET A 70 -3.74 9.52 -13.82
C MET A 70 -5.23 9.51 -14.21
N ASN A 71 -5.55 8.99 -15.39
CA ASN A 71 -6.95 8.85 -15.84
C ASN A 71 -7.77 7.94 -14.90
N TYR A 72 -7.16 6.90 -14.33
CA TYR A 72 -7.82 6.01 -13.37
C TYR A 72 -8.16 6.75 -12.08
N LEU A 73 -7.21 7.51 -11.53
CA LEU A 73 -7.40 8.29 -10.30
C LEU A 73 -8.45 9.39 -10.47
N GLU A 74 -8.44 10.10 -11.60
CA GLU A 74 -9.47 11.09 -11.95
C GLU A 74 -10.86 10.44 -11.99
N SER A 75 -10.97 9.28 -12.64
CA SER A 75 -12.23 8.53 -12.72
C SER A 75 -12.69 8.02 -11.35
N ASP A 76 -11.80 7.54 -10.49
CA ASP A 76 -12.14 7.06 -9.13
C ASP A 76 -12.73 8.19 -8.28
N MET A 77 -12.14 9.39 -8.35
CA MET A 77 -12.62 10.59 -7.66
C MET A 77 -14.01 11.01 -8.13
N GLU A 78 -14.25 11.02 -9.45
CA GLU A 78 -15.55 11.37 -10.02
C GLU A 78 -16.64 10.39 -9.59
N ASN A 79 -16.37 9.08 -9.68
CA ASN A 79 -17.35 8.05 -9.30
C ASN A 79 -17.67 8.12 -7.79
N HIS A 80 -16.67 8.33 -6.92
CA HIS A 80 -16.87 8.47 -5.48
C HIS A 80 -17.72 9.67 -5.06
N SER A 81 -17.86 10.70 -5.91
CA SER A 81 -18.73 11.85 -5.65
C SER A 81 -20.23 11.60 -5.91
N VAL A 82 -20.57 10.48 -6.59
CA VAL A 82 -21.93 10.20 -7.11
C VAL A 82 -22.63 9.04 -6.39
N TYR A 83 -21.94 8.26 -5.54
CA TYR A 83 -22.54 7.07 -4.94
C TYR A 83 -23.55 7.37 -3.81
N ASN A 84 -24.82 7.15 -4.14
CA ASN A 84 -25.87 6.75 -3.20
C ASN A 84 -25.65 5.28 -2.77
N ALA A 85 -26.02 4.96 -1.53
CA ALA A 85 -25.57 3.79 -0.78
C ALA A 85 -26.16 2.41 -1.18
N ASP A 86 -26.73 2.23 -2.38
CA ASP A 86 -27.67 1.13 -2.64
C ASP A 86 -27.34 0.19 -3.82
N ASP A 87 -26.13 0.21 -4.39
CA ASP A 87 -25.79 -0.63 -5.55
C ASP A 87 -24.66 -1.63 -5.24
N GLU A 88 -25.02 -2.79 -4.68
CA GLU A 88 -24.13 -3.85 -4.19
C GLU A 88 -23.68 -4.84 -5.30
N TYR A 89 -23.99 -4.59 -6.58
CA TYR A 89 -23.83 -5.61 -7.64
C TYR A 89 -22.59 -5.44 -8.56
N TYR A 90 -21.84 -4.34 -8.45
CA TYR A 90 -20.59 -4.15 -9.18
C TYR A 90 -19.41 -4.39 -8.23
N SER A 91 -18.31 -5.00 -8.72
CA SER A 91 -17.07 -5.22 -7.93
C SER A 91 -16.83 -4.02 -7.02
N SER A 92 -16.90 -4.24 -5.70
CA SER A 92 -16.80 -3.14 -4.73
C SER A 92 -15.62 -2.24 -5.12
N PRO A 93 -15.80 -0.92 -5.26
CA PRO A 93 -14.73 0.02 -5.66
C PRO A 93 -13.44 -0.20 -4.87
N GLN A 94 -13.55 -0.65 -3.62
CA GLN A 94 -12.42 -0.99 -2.75
C GLN A 94 -11.58 -2.18 -3.26
N ARG A 95 -12.21 -3.22 -3.82
CA ARG A 95 -11.49 -4.38 -4.40
C ARG A 95 -10.71 -3.96 -5.63
N ASP A 96 -11.28 -3.11 -6.47
CA ASP A 96 -10.60 -2.63 -7.68
C ASP A 96 -9.40 -1.75 -7.34
N VAL A 97 -9.54 -0.83 -6.37
CA VAL A 97 -8.42 0.00 -5.88
C VAL A 97 -7.27 -0.86 -5.33
N PHE A 98 -7.57 -1.94 -4.61
CA PHE A 98 -6.54 -2.86 -4.13
C PHE A 98 -5.82 -3.59 -5.28
N ARG A 99 -6.57 -4.07 -6.28
CA ARG A 99 -6.00 -4.74 -7.47
C ARG A 99 -5.10 -3.79 -8.27
N VAL A 100 -5.53 -2.55 -8.47
CA VAL A 100 -4.72 -1.52 -9.14
C VAL A 100 -3.45 -1.22 -8.34
N GLY A 101 -3.54 -1.15 -7.00
CA GLY A 101 -2.36 -1.02 -6.16
C GLY A 101 -1.35 -2.14 -6.36
N LYS A 102 -1.80 -3.41 -6.34
CA LYS A 102 -0.91 -4.57 -6.58
C LYS A 102 -0.35 -4.64 -8.00
N LEU A 103 -1.13 -4.21 -8.98
CA LEU A 103 -0.66 -4.08 -10.36
C LEU A 103 0.47 -3.06 -10.46
N LEU A 104 0.32 -1.88 -9.84
CA LEU A 104 1.33 -0.83 -9.88
C LEU A 104 2.58 -1.19 -9.06
N GLU A 105 2.45 -1.89 -7.92
CA GLU A 105 3.61 -2.46 -7.19
C GLU A 105 4.41 -3.42 -8.09
N SER A 106 3.72 -4.27 -8.86
CA SER A 106 4.34 -5.23 -9.77
C SER A 106 5.01 -4.52 -10.94
N TYR A 107 4.35 -3.52 -11.51
CA TYR A 107 4.89 -2.70 -12.59
C TYR A 107 6.13 -1.90 -12.15
N LEU A 108 6.09 -1.25 -10.99
CA LEU A 108 7.24 -0.54 -10.42
C LEU A 108 8.44 -1.48 -10.22
N ALA A 109 8.21 -2.70 -9.73
CA ALA A 109 9.26 -3.69 -9.56
C ALA A 109 9.86 -4.16 -10.90
N GLU A 110 9.05 -4.27 -11.95
CA GLU A 110 9.50 -4.66 -13.29
C GLU A 110 10.37 -3.57 -13.92
N ILE A 111 9.87 -2.32 -13.98
CA ILE A 111 10.62 -1.21 -14.57
C ILE A 111 11.86 -0.83 -13.76
N ALA A 112 11.89 -1.13 -12.46
CA ALA A 112 13.04 -0.87 -11.60
C ALA A 112 14.30 -1.65 -12.01
N THR A 113 14.15 -2.71 -12.81
CA THR A 113 15.29 -3.49 -13.33
C THR A 113 16.04 -2.75 -14.45
N ASP A 114 15.40 -1.77 -15.07
CA ASP A 114 15.95 -0.98 -16.17
C ASP A 114 16.92 0.08 -15.64
N ARG A 115 18.18 0.05 -16.13
CA ARG A 115 19.24 0.98 -15.72
C ARG A 115 19.10 2.39 -16.30
N ASN A 116 18.27 2.54 -17.32
CA ASN A 116 17.99 3.81 -17.98
C ASN A 116 16.77 4.51 -17.37
N LEU A 117 16.08 3.87 -16.40
CA LEU A 117 14.97 4.50 -15.70
C LEU A 117 15.48 5.62 -14.79
N SER A 118 14.98 6.84 -15.01
CA SER A 118 15.36 7.98 -14.17
C SER A 118 14.68 7.94 -12.81
N VAL A 119 15.34 8.57 -11.83
CA VAL A 119 14.80 8.75 -10.46
C VAL A 119 13.46 9.47 -10.49
N GLU A 120 13.34 10.49 -11.34
CA GLU A 120 12.12 11.28 -11.49
C GLU A 120 10.95 10.41 -11.98
N LYS A 121 11.16 9.62 -13.04
CA LYS A 121 10.12 8.73 -13.57
C LYS A 121 9.70 7.66 -12.56
N PHE A 122 10.65 7.09 -11.83
CA PHE A 122 10.34 6.12 -10.77
C PHE A 122 9.49 6.75 -9.66
N ILE A 123 9.88 7.93 -9.16
CA ILE A 123 9.16 8.66 -8.11
C ILE A 123 7.77 9.07 -8.57
N SER A 124 7.64 9.67 -9.75
CA SER A 124 6.35 10.12 -10.29
C SER A 124 5.33 9.00 -10.40
N LEU A 125 5.75 7.79 -10.78
CA LEU A 125 4.85 6.63 -10.77
C LEU A 125 4.52 6.15 -9.35
N ALA A 126 5.50 6.12 -8.45
CA ALA A 126 5.28 5.71 -7.06
C ALA A 126 4.30 6.64 -6.32
N GLU A 127 4.27 7.93 -6.66
CA GLU A 127 3.32 8.91 -6.14
C GLU A 127 1.86 8.64 -6.56
N LEU A 128 1.64 7.98 -7.70
CA LEU A 128 0.30 7.65 -8.21
C LEU A 128 -0.32 6.41 -7.54
N MET A 129 0.38 5.76 -6.61
CA MET A 129 -0.16 4.62 -5.88
C MET A 129 -1.37 5.04 -5.01
N PRO A 130 -2.54 4.40 -5.16
CA PRO A 130 -3.71 4.70 -4.33
C PRO A 130 -3.43 4.42 -2.85
N GLN A 131 -3.58 5.41 -1.98
CA GLN A 131 -3.29 5.28 -0.54
C GLN A 131 -4.12 4.19 0.14
N LYS A 132 -5.39 4.01 -0.29
CA LYS A 132 -6.30 2.97 0.20
C LYS A 132 -5.81 1.54 -0.08
N SER A 133 -4.91 1.36 -1.07
CA SER A 133 -4.33 0.06 -1.41
C SER A 133 -3.08 -0.31 -0.60
N ARG A 134 -2.45 0.67 0.08
CA ARG A 134 -1.18 0.54 0.81
C ARG A 134 -1.39 -0.01 2.23
N THR A 135 -1.91 -1.23 2.34
CA THR A 135 -2.03 -1.93 3.63
C THR A 135 -0.68 -2.35 4.20
N THR A 136 0.27 -2.65 3.31
CA THR A 136 1.67 -2.99 3.62
C THR A 136 2.58 -2.27 2.63
N GLU A 137 3.79 -1.91 3.03
CA GLU A 137 4.79 -1.27 2.14
C GLU A 137 5.78 -2.26 1.52
N ASP A 138 5.57 -3.58 1.68
CA ASP A 138 6.47 -4.63 1.20
C ASP A 138 6.68 -4.60 -0.33
N GLY A 139 5.61 -4.33 -1.09
CA GLY A 139 5.69 -4.24 -2.56
C GLY A 139 6.50 -3.03 -3.01
N MET A 140 6.31 -1.89 -2.37
CA MET A 140 7.09 -0.67 -2.62
C MET A 140 8.55 -0.88 -2.22
N TYR A 141 8.81 -1.49 -1.07
CA TYR A 141 10.15 -1.86 -0.64
C TYR A 141 10.86 -2.77 -1.65
N ARG A 142 10.17 -3.79 -2.17
CA ARG A 142 10.71 -4.66 -3.21
C ARG A 142 11.12 -3.88 -4.46
N ALA A 143 10.25 -2.99 -4.94
CA ALA A 143 10.55 -2.16 -6.11
C ALA A 143 11.74 -1.23 -5.87
N ILE A 144 11.80 -0.57 -4.72
CA ILE A 144 12.93 0.28 -4.32
C ILE A 144 14.22 -0.54 -4.22
N ASP A 145 14.18 -1.73 -3.61
CA ASP A 145 15.37 -2.56 -3.47
C ASP A 145 15.94 -3.00 -4.83
N ILE A 146 15.06 -3.38 -5.76
CA ILE A 146 15.43 -3.71 -7.14
C ILE A 146 16.03 -2.47 -7.82
N TYR A 147 15.40 -1.31 -7.68
CA TYR A 147 15.86 -0.06 -8.28
C TYR A 147 17.26 0.31 -7.80
N LEU A 148 17.50 0.26 -6.48
CA LEU A 148 18.82 0.52 -5.89
C LEU A 148 19.85 -0.54 -6.31
N LYS A 149 19.43 -1.77 -6.61
CA LYS A 149 20.32 -2.81 -7.18
C LYS A 149 20.77 -2.46 -8.59
N ALA A 150 19.83 -2.02 -9.43
CA ALA A 150 20.07 -1.72 -10.83
C ALA A 150 20.88 -0.42 -11.01
N HIS A 151 20.82 0.49 -10.02
CA HIS A 151 21.43 1.81 -10.07
C HIS A 151 22.49 2.01 -8.95
N PRO A 152 23.63 1.30 -8.97
CA PRO A 152 24.63 1.35 -7.90
C PRO A 152 25.31 2.73 -7.75
N PHE A 153 25.26 3.56 -8.79
CA PHE A 153 25.91 4.88 -8.84
C PHE A 153 24.98 6.04 -8.46
N LEU A 154 23.79 5.77 -7.90
CA LEU A 154 22.91 6.83 -7.40
C LEU A 154 23.59 7.65 -6.31
N SER A 155 23.39 8.97 -6.37
CA SER A 155 23.79 9.89 -5.31
C SER A 155 23.07 9.55 -4.00
N ASP A 156 23.68 9.89 -2.85
CA ASP A 156 23.03 9.72 -1.54
C ASP A 156 21.72 10.50 -1.45
N THR A 157 21.64 11.66 -2.11
CA THR A 157 20.44 12.48 -2.18
C THR A 157 19.32 11.76 -2.92
N ASP A 158 19.59 11.18 -4.09
CA ASP A 158 18.58 10.49 -4.87
C ASP A 158 18.16 9.17 -4.23
N ARG A 159 19.12 8.46 -3.62
CA ARG A 159 18.83 7.28 -2.81
C ARG A 159 17.87 7.61 -1.65
N LYS A 160 18.06 8.75 -0.98
CA LYS A 160 17.12 9.23 0.04
C LYS A 160 15.75 9.57 -0.53
N LYS A 161 15.67 10.26 -1.67
CA LYS A 161 14.39 10.57 -2.35
C LYS A 161 13.62 9.31 -2.68
N VAL A 162 14.27 8.34 -3.34
CA VAL A 162 13.63 7.06 -3.71
C VAL A 162 13.17 6.30 -2.46
N CYS A 163 13.98 6.25 -1.40
CA CYS A 163 13.60 5.58 -0.15
C CYS A 163 12.45 6.27 0.59
N SER A 164 12.22 7.57 0.39
CA SER A 164 11.12 8.30 1.03
C SER A 164 9.73 7.97 0.47
N MET A 165 9.66 7.20 -0.62
CA MET A 165 8.40 6.75 -1.22
C MET A 165 7.67 5.65 -0.43
N MET A 166 8.36 5.02 0.53
CA MET A 166 7.81 3.99 1.41
C MET A 166 7.81 4.41 2.87
N ASP A 167 6.80 3.94 3.60
CA ASP A 167 6.73 4.05 5.05
C ASP A 167 7.31 2.78 5.70
N PHE A 168 8.51 2.93 6.28
CA PHE A 168 9.24 1.84 6.95
C PHE A 168 8.46 1.20 8.11
N GLN A 169 7.51 1.92 8.73
CA GLN A 169 6.70 1.39 9.82
C GLN A 169 5.64 0.39 9.33
N LYS A 170 5.21 0.50 8.07
CA LYS A 170 4.20 -0.35 7.45
C LYS A 170 4.78 -1.58 6.74
N LEU A 171 6.07 -1.83 6.93
CA LEU A 171 6.73 -3.05 6.46
C LEU A 171 6.37 -4.24 7.36
N SER A 172 6.20 -5.41 6.74
CA SER A 172 6.13 -6.68 7.46
C SER A 172 7.40 -6.95 8.25
N ARG A 173 7.34 -7.92 9.18
CA ARG A 173 8.51 -8.29 9.99
C ARG A 173 9.63 -8.82 9.10
N GLU A 174 9.26 -9.62 8.10
CA GLU A 174 10.17 -10.23 7.14
C GLU A 174 10.82 -9.15 6.27
N ALA A 175 10.05 -8.20 5.75
CA ALA A 175 10.56 -7.08 4.97
C ALA A 175 11.49 -6.17 5.79
N ARG A 176 11.15 -5.90 7.06
CA ARG A 176 12.03 -5.14 7.97
C ARG A 176 13.34 -5.85 8.25
N ALA A 177 13.31 -7.16 8.50
CA ALA A 177 14.52 -7.94 8.72
C ALA A 177 15.45 -7.90 7.50
N HIS A 178 14.89 -7.99 6.29
CA HIS A 178 15.65 -7.83 5.05
C HIS A 178 16.19 -6.39 4.89
N ALA A 179 15.37 -5.38 5.18
CA ALA A 179 15.76 -3.97 5.12
C ALA A 179 16.89 -3.61 6.11
N ALA A 180 16.88 -4.17 7.31
CA ALA A 180 17.93 -3.95 8.31
C ALA A 180 19.32 -4.44 7.86
N GLN A 181 19.36 -5.45 6.97
CA GLN A 181 20.60 -6.00 6.41
C GLN A 181 20.96 -5.40 5.05
N ASN A 182 20.13 -4.51 4.52
CA ASN A 182 20.31 -3.96 3.19
C ASN A 182 21.21 -2.72 3.19
N ASN A 183 22.49 -2.94 2.90
CA ASN A 183 23.51 -1.89 2.82
C ASN A 183 23.27 -0.85 1.70
N ARG A 184 22.28 -1.08 0.82
CA ARG A 184 21.90 -0.10 -0.21
C ARG A 184 20.98 1.00 0.34
N LEU A 185 20.31 0.79 1.47
CA LEU A 185 19.46 1.82 2.08
C LEU A 185 20.31 2.89 2.78
N PRO A 186 19.86 4.16 2.83
CA PRO A 186 20.54 5.18 3.62
C PRO A 186 20.57 4.79 5.11
N ALA A 187 21.73 4.96 5.77
CA ALA A 187 21.94 4.58 7.17
C ALA A 187 20.88 5.15 8.13
N GLN A 188 20.38 6.36 7.86
CA GLN A 188 19.31 6.99 8.65
C GLN A 188 18.03 6.13 8.72
N HIS A 189 17.62 5.53 7.60
CA HIS A 189 16.41 4.70 7.55
C HIS A 189 16.61 3.35 8.24
N VAL A 190 17.81 2.77 8.10
CA VAL A 190 18.18 1.54 8.83
C VAL A 190 18.20 1.79 10.34
N ALA A 191 18.73 2.93 10.79
CA ALA A 191 18.72 3.31 12.19
C ALA A 191 17.29 3.51 12.74
N GLN A 192 16.40 4.12 11.96
CA GLN A 192 14.98 4.24 12.33
C GLN A 192 14.31 2.88 12.49
N LEU A 193 14.53 1.94 11.55
CA LEU A 193 14.02 0.57 11.66
C LEU A 193 14.49 -0.13 12.93
N MET A 194 15.80 -0.06 13.22
CA MET A 194 16.40 -0.67 14.41
C MET A 194 15.85 -0.06 15.69
N TYR A 195 15.64 1.26 15.72
CA TYR A 195 15.05 1.94 16.86
C TYR A 195 13.61 1.46 17.13
N TYR A 196 12.77 1.34 16.10
CA TYR A 196 11.41 0.81 16.27
C TYR A 196 11.41 -0.65 16.74
N GLU A 197 12.35 -1.46 16.28
CA GLU A 197 12.49 -2.84 16.73
C GLU A 197 12.90 -2.90 18.22
N GLN A 198 13.86 -2.08 18.63
CA GLN A 198 14.30 -1.99 20.03
C GLN A 198 13.17 -1.52 20.96
N GLN A 199 12.39 -0.52 20.54
CA GLN A 199 11.27 -0.01 21.32
C GLN A 199 10.18 -1.08 21.49
N ARG A 200 9.82 -1.80 20.42
CA ARG A 200 8.83 -2.89 20.48
C ARG A 200 9.28 -4.05 21.38
N LEU A 201 10.56 -4.39 21.38
CA LEU A 201 11.10 -5.42 22.27
C LEU A 201 10.98 -5.00 23.75
N ARG A 202 11.21 -3.71 24.05
CA ARG A 202 11.05 -3.17 25.41
C ARG A 202 9.59 -3.20 25.86
N ASP A 203 8.67 -2.76 24.99
CA ASP A 203 7.23 -2.77 25.28
C ASP A 203 6.69 -4.20 25.52
N ASN A 204 7.21 -5.20 24.80
CA ASN A 204 6.87 -6.61 25.02
C ASN A 204 7.45 -7.19 26.32
N MET A 205 8.60 -6.70 26.78
CA MET A 205 9.20 -7.15 28.05
C MET A 205 8.49 -6.55 29.27
N ASP A 206 8.06 -5.28 29.18
CA ASP A 206 7.33 -4.59 30.24
C ASP A 206 5.88 -5.10 30.41
N GLY A 207 5.28 -5.69 29.35
CA GLY A 207 3.93 -6.28 29.39
C GLY A 207 3.82 -7.67 30.04
N THR A 208 4.94 -8.34 30.34
CA THR A 208 4.96 -9.69 30.93
C THR A 208 5.41 -9.74 32.40
N GLY A 209 5.62 -8.58 33.05
CA GLY A 209 6.24 -8.47 34.37
C GLY A 209 5.32 -8.24 35.57
N SER A 210 4.01 -8.47 35.49
CA SER A 210 3.11 -8.22 36.63
C SER A 210 2.00 -9.25 36.79
N VAL A 211 2.34 -10.50 37.11
CA VAL A 211 1.60 -11.32 38.09
C VAL A 211 2.58 -12.35 38.66
N GLY A 212 2.83 -12.30 39.96
CA GLY A 212 3.53 -13.38 40.66
C GLY A 212 4.63 -12.91 41.60
N SER A 213 4.27 -12.21 42.67
CA SER A 213 5.02 -12.31 43.92
C SER A 213 4.03 -12.61 45.03
N GLU A 214 3.72 -13.90 45.17
CA GLU A 214 3.29 -14.44 46.46
C GLU A 214 4.51 -14.46 47.38
N SER A 215 4.35 -13.92 48.57
CA SER A 215 5.21 -14.18 49.72
C SER A 215 4.45 -13.86 51.02
N PRO A 216 4.79 -14.53 52.14
CA PRO A 216 3.81 -15.18 53.00
C PRO A 216 3.57 -14.50 54.36
N SER A 217 2.37 -14.74 54.88
CA SER A 217 1.87 -14.73 56.27
C SER A 217 2.74 -14.17 57.42
N THR A 218 2.12 -13.36 58.30
CA THR A 218 1.88 -13.65 59.74
C THR A 218 1.05 -12.52 60.43
N PRO A 219 0.44 -12.77 61.61
CA PRO A 219 -0.93 -12.31 61.89
C PRO A 219 -1.09 -11.30 63.05
N ASP A 220 -2.34 -10.80 63.11
CA ASP A 220 -3.11 -10.39 64.30
C ASP A 220 -2.74 -9.07 65.03
N LYS A 221 -3.67 -8.10 64.99
CA LYS A 221 -4.33 -7.60 66.21
C LYS A 221 -5.54 -6.70 65.91
N ARG A 222 -6.61 -7.04 66.62
CA ARG A 222 -7.96 -6.45 66.69
C ARG A 222 -8.01 -4.98 67.14
N ASN A 223 -8.97 -4.23 66.59
CA ASN A 223 -9.82 -3.21 67.25
C ASN A 223 -10.82 -2.71 66.17
N VAL A 224 -12.08 -3.17 66.10
CA VAL A 224 -13.29 -2.95 66.94
C VAL A 224 -13.73 -1.48 67.07
N TYR A 225 -15.03 -1.28 66.75
CA TYR A 225 -15.90 -0.09 66.72
C TYR A 225 -15.88 0.69 65.40
N SER A 226 -16.86 0.48 64.48
CA SER A 226 -18.31 0.79 64.53
C SER A 226 -18.53 2.26 64.94
N SER A 227 -19.30 3.09 64.28
CA SER A 227 -20.54 2.93 63.50
C SER A 227 -20.76 4.29 62.77
N GLU A 228 -21.41 4.35 61.61
CA GLU A 228 -22.72 5.02 61.40
C GLU A 228 -22.66 5.63 59.98
N LEU A 229 -23.66 5.68 59.09
CA LEU A 229 -25.09 5.41 59.09
C LEU A 229 -25.51 5.25 57.60
N TYR A 230 -26.32 4.24 57.29
CA TYR A 230 -27.22 4.23 56.10
C TYR A 230 -28.55 4.93 56.47
N PRO A 231 -29.38 5.36 55.50
CA PRO A 231 -30.42 4.47 54.96
C PRO A 231 -30.50 4.54 53.41
N ALA A 232 -30.71 3.45 52.65
CA ALA A 232 -31.89 2.56 52.58
C ALA A 232 -33.09 3.30 51.92
N SER A 233 -33.85 2.80 50.92
CA SER A 233 -34.04 1.45 50.35
C SER A 233 -34.81 1.53 49.03
N ASN A 234 -34.66 0.50 48.18
CA ASN A 234 -35.71 -0.36 47.59
C ASN A 234 -35.17 -0.94 46.26
N GLU A 235 -34.73 -2.19 46.18
CA GLU A 235 -35.53 -3.45 46.07
C GLU A 235 -36.46 -3.41 44.84
N LEU A 236 -36.56 -4.39 43.93
CA LEU A 236 -36.32 -5.84 43.87
C LEU A 236 -36.20 -6.17 42.34
N ASN A 237 -35.20 -6.92 41.88
CA ASN A 237 -35.23 -8.37 41.64
C ASN A 237 -36.00 -8.83 40.37
N MET A 238 -35.27 -9.41 39.41
CA MET A 238 -35.57 -10.65 38.66
C MET A 238 -34.47 -10.84 37.59
N VAL A 239 -33.46 -11.70 37.81
CA VAL A 239 -33.44 -13.16 37.57
C VAL A 239 -33.33 -13.52 36.07
N LEU A 240 -32.08 -13.88 35.71
CA LEU A 240 -31.64 -15.04 34.90
C LEU A 240 -32.71 -15.90 34.20
N VAL A 241 -32.49 -16.21 32.91
CA VAL A 241 -32.58 -17.55 32.26
C VAL A 241 -31.88 -17.40 30.88
N VAL A 242 -30.64 -17.84 30.69
CA VAL A 242 -30.22 -19.16 30.12
C VAL A 242 -31.09 -19.64 28.95
N HIS A 243 -30.63 -19.44 27.72
CA HIS A 243 -30.39 -20.47 26.69
C HIS A 243 -29.64 -19.81 25.51
#